data_AF-A0A7Z9KPI6-F1
#
_entry.id   AF-A0A7Z9KPI6-F1
#
_cell.length_a   1.000
_cell.length_b   1.000
_cell.length_c   1.000
_cell.angle_alpha   90.00
_cell.angle_beta   90.00
_cell.angle_gamma   90.00
#
_symmetry.space_group_name_H-M   'P 1'
#
loop_
_entity.id
_entity.type
_entity.pdbx_description
1 polymer ?
#
loop_
_entity_poly.entity_id
_entity_poly.type
_entity_poly.pdbx_seq_one_letter_code
_entity_poly.pdbx_strand_id
1 'polypeptide(L)'
;MTGLVELDLGSTQITDAGVEHLESLSKMQHLHLGNTHITDKSVERLAQLKGLQTLVVEGTRISKAGMTELRNSLPTCEIMPDEEW
;
A
#
# COMPACT_ATOMS: atom_id res chain seq x y z
N MET A 1 19.68 8.78 -3.42
CA MET A 1 19.17 9.27 -2.12
C MET A 1 17.81 9.93 -2.36
N THR A 2 16.75 9.12 -2.50
CA THR A 2 15.38 9.63 -2.49
C THR A 2 14.85 9.42 -1.07
N GLY A 3 14.92 10.46 -0.25
CA GLY A 3 14.42 10.48 1.11
C GLY A 3 12.92 10.72 1.16
N LEU A 4 12.16 10.04 0.30
CA LEU A 4 10.71 10.22 0.25
C LEU A 4 10.09 9.47 1.42
N VAL A 5 9.39 10.21 2.28
CA VAL A 5 8.73 9.70 3.49
C VAL A 5 7.23 9.55 3.25
N GLU A 6 6.66 10.39 2.39
CA GLU A 6 5.24 10.43 2.07
C GLU A 6 5.03 10.47 0.57
N LEU A 7 4.10 9.66 0.08
CA LEU A 7 3.70 9.61 -1.32
C LEU A 7 2.19 9.44 -1.42
N ASP A 8 1.54 10.40 -2.07
CA ASP A 8 0.13 10.35 -2.40
C ASP A 8 -0.08 10.00 -3.88
N LEU A 9 -0.75 8.87 -4.12
CA LEU A 9 -1.14 8.36 -5.43
C LEU A 9 -2.64 8.02 -5.45
N GLY A 10 -3.41 8.53 -4.50
CA GLY A 10 -4.85 8.28 -4.41
C GLY A 10 -5.61 8.85 -5.60
N SER A 11 -6.68 8.18 -5.99
CA SER A 11 -7.52 8.54 -7.15
C SER A 11 -6.74 8.64 -8.47
N THR A 12 -5.57 8.00 -8.57
CA THR A 12 -4.81 7.88 -9.82
C THR A 12 -5.10 6.57 -10.53
N GLN A 13 -4.64 6.45 -11.78
CA GLN A 13 -4.76 5.21 -12.57
C GLN A 13 -3.62 4.21 -12.28
N ILE A 14 -2.97 4.28 -11.11
CA ILE A 14 -1.92 3.33 -10.77
C ILE A 14 -2.48 1.90 -10.69
N THR A 15 -1.69 0.95 -11.18
CA THR A 15 -1.97 -0.49 -11.21
C THR A 15 -0.87 -1.24 -10.48
N ASP A 16 -1.00 -2.56 -10.36
CA ASP A 16 0.02 -3.42 -9.73
C ASP A 16 1.43 -3.20 -10.33
N ALA A 17 1.53 -3.01 -11.66
CA ALA A 17 2.79 -2.72 -12.33
C ALA A 17 3.43 -1.38 -11.90
N GLY A 18 2.61 -0.39 -11.52
CA GLY A 18 3.09 0.85 -10.96
C GLY A 18 3.64 0.68 -9.54
N VAL A 19 3.00 -0.18 -8.74
CA VAL A 19 3.43 -0.48 -7.36
C VAL A 19 4.80 -1.18 -7.33
N GLU A 20 5.15 -1.97 -8.34
CA GLU A 20 6.48 -2.58 -8.46
C GLU A 20 7.62 -1.57 -8.36
N HIS A 21 7.40 -0.33 -8.82
CA HIS A 21 8.43 0.72 -8.78
C HIS A 21 8.58 1.36 -7.39
N LEU A 22 7.60 1.16 -6.50
CA LEU A 22 7.58 1.74 -5.15
C LEU A 22 8.47 0.96 -4.17
N GLU A 23 8.85 -0.28 -4.47
CA GLU A 23 9.68 -1.12 -3.58
C GLU A 23 11.04 -0.49 -3.26
N SER A 24 11.56 0.33 -4.17
CA SER A 24 12.84 1.03 -4.01
C SER A 24 12.81 2.15 -2.97
N LEU A 25 11.62 2.57 -2.53
CA LEU A 25 11.40 3.67 -1.59
C LEU A 25 11.49 3.17 -0.14
N SER A 26 12.65 2.67 0.24
CA SER A 26 12.93 2.04 1.55
C SER A 26 12.72 2.93 2.77
N LYS A 27 12.54 4.25 2.59
CA LYS A 27 12.27 5.21 3.67
C LYS A 27 10.80 5.66 3.75
N MET A 28 9.92 5.09 2.93
CA MET A 28 8.52 5.46 2.90
C MET A 28 7.82 5.11 4.22
N GLN A 29 7.08 6.07 4.76
CA GLN A 29 6.29 5.94 5.99
C GLN A 29 4.80 6.14 5.73
N HIS A 30 4.43 6.99 4.77
CA HIS A 30 3.03 7.25 4.42
C HIS A 30 2.81 7.01 2.93
N LEU A 31 1.87 6.13 2.61
CA LEU A 31 1.51 5.80 1.23
C LEU A 31 -0.01 5.80 1.06
N HIS A 32 -0.50 6.71 0.22
CA HIS A 32 -1.92 6.78 -0.11
C HIS A 32 -2.16 6.18 -1.50
N LEU A 33 -2.88 5.05 -1.53
CA LEU A 33 -3.25 4.31 -2.75
C LEU A 33 -4.78 4.13 -2.85
N GLY A 34 -5.55 4.95 -2.12
CA GLY A 34 -7.00 4.89 -2.12
C GLY A 34 -7.59 5.16 -3.51
N ASN A 35 -8.68 4.50 -3.87
CA ASN A 35 -9.39 4.64 -5.13
C ASN A 35 -8.50 4.38 -6.36
N THR A 36 -7.67 3.33 -6.32
CA THR A 36 -6.77 2.92 -7.41
C THR A 36 -7.10 1.52 -7.94
N HIS A 37 -6.41 1.09 -9.00
CA HIS A 37 -6.66 -0.20 -9.66
C HIS A 37 -5.74 -1.34 -9.18
N ILE A 38 -5.17 -1.21 -7.98
CA ILE A 38 -4.33 -2.25 -7.39
C ILE A 38 -5.15 -3.45 -6.89
N THR A 39 -4.54 -4.63 -6.91
CA THR A 39 -5.15 -5.91 -6.51
C THR A 39 -4.26 -6.64 -5.49
N ASP A 40 -4.65 -7.85 -5.10
CA ASP A 40 -3.82 -8.73 -4.25
C ASP A 40 -2.40 -8.96 -4.81
N LYS A 41 -2.17 -8.77 -6.11
CA LYS A 41 -0.83 -8.85 -6.70
C LYS A 41 0.14 -7.81 -6.13
N SER A 42 -0.37 -6.65 -5.70
CA SER A 42 0.44 -5.61 -5.07
C SER A 42 0.82 -5.93 -3.62
N VAL A 43 0.12 -6.85 -2.95
CA VAL A 43 0.25 -7.10 -1.50
C VAL A 43 1.67 -7.52 -1.13
N GLU A 44 2.27 -8.46 -1.87
CA GLU A 44 3.63 -8.94 -1.59
C GLU A 44 4.66 -7.81 -1.64
N ARG A 45 4.47 -6.85 -2.57
CA ARG A 45 5.38 -5.71 -2.77
C ARG A 45 5.15 -4.63 -1.72
N LEU A 46 3.89 -4.28 -1.43
CA LEU A 46 3.54 -3.36 -0.34
C LEU A 46 4.05 -3.88 1.01
N ALA A 47 3.99 -5.19 1.23
CA ALA A 47 4.51 -5.84 2.42
C ALA A 47 6.04 -5.73 2.58
N GLN A 48 6.81 -5.42 1.53
CA GLN A 48 8.26 -5.17 1.63
C GLN A 48 8.60 -3.78 2.19
N LEU A 49 7.64 -2.85 2.17
CA LEU A 49 7.83 -1.49 2.69
C LEU A 49 7.73 -1.49 4.22
N LYS A 50 8.68 -2.16 4.89
CA LYS A 50 8.69 -2.39 6.36
C LYS A 50 8.75 -1.10 7.19
N GLY A 51 9.06 0.04 6.58
CA GLY A 51 9.04 1.35 7.22
C GLY A 51 7.67 2.04 7.23
N LEU A 52 6.65 1.47 6.57
CA LEU A 52 5.32 2.08 6.50
C LEU A 52 4.69 2.19 7.89
N GLN A 53 4.20 3.39 8.16
CA GLN A 53 3.41 3.74 9.33
C GLN A 53 1.94 3.88 8.95
N THR A 54 1.64 4.39 7.75
CA THR A 54 0.28 4.55 7.25
C THR A 54 0.18 4.09 5.81
N LEU A 55 -0.80 3.22 5.53
CA LEU A 55 -1.13 2.74 4.20
C LEU A 55 -2.63 2.85 3.97
N VAL A 56 -3.03 3.67 3.00
CA VAL A 56 -4.45 3.81 2.63
C VAL A 56 -4.74 3.03 1.36
N VAL A 57 -5.70 2.13 1.43
CA VAL A 57 -6.12 1.23 0.33
C VAL A 57 -7.64 1.13 0.21
N GLU A 58 -8.37 2.11 0.73
CA GLU A 58 -9.81 2.32 0.49
C GLU A 58 -10.11 2.31 -1.01
N GLY A 59 -11.22 1.73 -1.44
CA GLY A 59 -11.66 1.74 -2.84
C GLY A 59 -10.73 0.99 -3.80
N THR A 60 -9.89 0.08 -3.30
CA THR A 60 -9.03 -0.79 -4.12
C THR A 60 -9.67 -2.16 -4.35
N ARG A 61 -8.99 -3.04 -5.11
CA ARG A 61 -9.45 -4.42 -5.37
C ARG A 61 -8.66 -5.46 -4.58
N ILE A 62 -8.04 -5.04 -3.47
CA ILE A 62 -7.42 -5.96 -2.52
C ILE A 62 -8.54 -6.75 -1.83
N SER A 63 -8.36 -8.05 -1.68
CA SER A 63 -9.33 -8.95 -1.04
C SER A 63 -9.09 -9.06 0.47
N LYS A 64 -9.98 -9.77 1.17
CA LYS A 64 -9.83 -10.05 2.62
C LYS A 64 -8.62 -10.87 2.96
N ALA A 65 -8.23 -11.77 2.06
CA ALA A 65 -6.99 -12.50 2.21
C ALA A 65 -5.80 -11.55 2.11
N GLY A 66 -5.78 -10.70 1.07
CA GLY A 66 -4.72 -9.70 0.88
C GLY A 66 -4.61 -8.71 2.04
N MET A 67 -5.74 -8.21 2.55
CA MET A 67 -5.77 -7.33 3.73
C MET A 67 -5.20 -8.00 4.98
N THR A 68 -5.54 -9.28 5.20
CA THR A 68 -5.02 -10.07 6.32
C THR A 68 -3.51 -10.25 6.19
N GLU A 69 -3.01 -10.50 4.98
CA GLU A 69 -1.58 -10.63 4.70
C GLU A 69 -0.82 -9.32 4.91
N LEU A 70 -1.39 -8.18 4.48
CA LEU A 70 -0.81 -6.86 4.75
C LEU A 70 -0.70 -6.59 6.26
N ARG A 71 -1.77 -6.84 7.03
CA ARG A 71 -1.77 -6.69 8.49
C ARG A 71 -0.77 -7.61 9.19
N ASN A 72 -0.62 -8.84 8.72
CA ASN A 72 0.38 -9.77 9.25
C ASN A 72 1.81 -9.35 8.92
N SER A 73 2.02 -8.79 7.72
CA SER A 73 3.36 -8.43 7.22
C SER A 73 3.84 -7.07 7.69
N LEU A 74 2.91 -6.17 8.02
CA LEU A 74 3.13 -4.81 8.49
C LEU A 74 2.35 -4.57 9.80
N PRO A 75 2.66 -5.30 10.90
CA PRO A 75 1.86 -5.31 12.12
C PRO A 75 1.82 -3.96 12.87
N THR A 76 2.75 -3.06 12.56
CA THR A 76 2.83 -1.71 13.14
C THR A 76 2.29 -0.64 12.19
N CYS A 77 1.93 -0.98 10.95
CA CYS A 77 1.39 -0.05 9.98
C CYS A 77 -0.12 0.08 10.20
N GLU A 78 -0.58 1.32 10.28
CA GLU A 78 -1.99 1.64 10.23
C GLU A 78 -2.48 1.48 8.79
N ILE A 79 -3.22 0.41 8.54
CA ILE A 79 -3.82 0.14 7.24
C ILE A 79 -5.27 0.63 7.27
N MET A 80 -5.59 1.57 6.39
CA MET A 80 -6.91 2.19 6.24
C MET A 80 -7.61 1.63 5.00
N PRO A 81 -8.49 0.64 5.15
CA PRO A 81 -9.30 0.11 4.06
C PRO A 81 -10.67 0.81 4.03
N ASP A 82 -11.60 0.33 3.21
CA ASP A 82 -13.01 0.78 3.24
C ASP A 82 -13.67 0.54 4.61
N GLU A 83 -14.86 1.10 4.83
CA GLU A 83 -15.59 0.93 6.10
C GLU A 83 -16.03 -0.53 6.39
N GLU A 84 -15.91 -1.46 5.42
CA GLU A 84 -16.50 -2.82 5.47
C GLU A 84 -15.52 -3.98 5.81
N TRP A 85 -14.36 -3.73 6.44
CA TRP A 85 -13.25 -4.70 6.59
C TRP A 85 -13.07 -5.40 7.95
#